data_AF-A0AAC9LLW1-F1
#
_entry.id   AF-A0AAC9LLW1-F1
#
_cell.length_a   1.000
_cell.length_b   1.000
_cell.length_c   1.000
_cell.angle_alpha   90.00
_cell.angle_beta   90.00
_cell.angle_gamma   90.00
#
_symmetry.space_group_name_H-M   'P 1'
#
loop_
_entity.id
_entity.type
_entity.pdbx_description
1 polymer ?
#
loop_
_entity_poly.entity_id
_entity_poly.type
_entity_poly.pdbx_seq_one_letter_code
_entity_poly.pdbx_strand_id
1 'polypeptide(L)'
;MNYKKVKKTLDKLNSNINNHTISNPQVSKSSIGWHIDHSLKVINNVIIALHKSNPELYKKNFSFLGKVFFMLGFFPRGKAKAPKQVKPPEIILKEDIISQMQLAKTNVETISKLHKNAFFKHPFFGDINSKRIYRFLELHTNHHLKIIDDILKK
;
A
#
# COMPACT_ATOMS: atom_id res chain seq x y z
N MET A 1 -3.01 18.63 0.73
CA MET A 1 -2.22 17.72 -0.14
C MET A 1 -1.79 16.49 0.66
N ASN A 2 -1.92 15.30 0.08
CA ASN A 2 -1.82 14.02 0.81
C ASN A 2 -0.49 13.24 0.52
N TYR A 3 0.43 13.84 -0.25
CA TYR A 3 1.79 13.31 -0.51
C TYR A 3 2.64 13.19 0.78
N LYS A 4 2.67 14.23 1.62
CA LYS A 4 3.47 14.23 2.88
C LYS A 4 3.11 13.08 3.81
N LYS A 5 1.84 12.67 3.82
CA LYS A 5 1.34 11.55 4.63
C LYS A 5 1.83 10.21 4.10
N VAL A 6 1.77 9.99 2.78
CA VAL A 6 2.33 8.78 2.15
C VAL A 6 3.84 8.71 2.37
N LYS A 7 4.57 9.82 2.21
CA LYS A 7 6.01 9.88 2.50
C LYS A 7 6.32 9.49 3.94
N LYS A 8 5.59 10.06 4.91
CA LYS A 8 5.73 9.70 6.34
C LYS A 8 5.50 8.22 6.59
N THR A 9 4.52 7.60 5.91
CA THR A 9 4.29 6.15 6.05
C THR A 9 5.39 5.30 5.42
N LEU A 10 5.98 5.74 4.30
CA LEU A 10 7.15 5.09 3.70
C LEU A 10 8.37 5.19 4.61
N ASP A 11 8.61 6.34 5.23
CA ASP A 11 9.74 6.53 6.16
C ASP A 11 9.61 5.60 7.37
N LYS A 12 8.39 5.39 7.89
CA LYS A 12 8.10 4.41 8.96
C LYS A 12 8.27 2.96 8.51
N LEU A 13 7.93 2.62 7.27
CA LEU A 13 8.24 1.28 6.75
C LEU A 13 9.76 1.09 6.64
N ASN A 14 10.45 2.11 6.15
CA ASN A 14 11.90 2.10 5.96
C ASN A 14 12.65 1.89 7.29
N SER A 15 12.20 2.54 8.37
CA SER A 15 12.81 2.34 9.70
C SER A 15 12.64 0.92 10.26
N ASN A 16 11.73 0.12 9.70
CA ASN A 16 11.48 -1.26 10.12
C ASN A 16 12.16 -2.32 9.25
N ILE A 17 12.91 -1.95 8.20
CA ILE A 17 13.56 -2.92 7.30
C ILE A 17 14.55 -3.82 8.06
N ASN A 18 15.26 -3.29 9.06
CA ASN A 18 16.17 -4.09 9.87
C ASN A 18 15.46 -5.19 10.69
N ASN A 19 14.16 -5.04 10.93
CA ASN A 19 13.33 -5.99 11.66
C ASN A 19 12.65 -7.03 10.76
N HIS A 20 13.00 -7.12 9.47
CA HIS A 20 12.25 -7.91 8.47
C HIS A 20 12.10 -9.42 8.80
N THR A 21 13.04 -10.00 9.55
CA THR A 21 12.98 -11.42 9.97
C THR A 21 12.08 -11.67 11.18
N ILE A 22 11.72 -10.63 11.93
CA ILE A 22 10.89 -10.76 13.15
C ILE A 22 9.47 -11.16 12.75
N SER A 23 8.88 -12.09 13.51
CA SER A 23 7.50 -12.54 13.36
C SER A 23 6.86 -12.80 14.73
N ASN A 24 5.54 -12.65 14.80
CA ASN A 24 4.74 -13.03 15.96
C ASN A 24 3.42 -13.67 15.47
N PRO A 25 3.33 -15.01 15.45
CA PRO A 25 2.15 -15.74 14.96
C PRO A 25 0.84 -15.42 15.69
N GLN A 26 0.89 -14.90 16.93
CA GLN A 26 -0.30 -14.46 17.67
C GLN A 26 -0.91 -13.17 17.08
N VAL A 27 -0.10 -12.35 16.41
CA VAL A 27 -0.52 -11.10 15.76
C VAL A 27 -0.78 -11.30 14.27
N SER A 28 0.15 -11.98 13.58
CA SER A 28 0.09 -12.23 12.14
C SER A 28 0.84 -13.51 11.79
N LYS A 29 0.29 -14.29 10.86
CA LYS A 29 0.98 -15.46 10.29
C LYS A 29 2.19 -15.09 9.42
N SER A 30 2.42 -13.81 9.18
CA SER A 30 3.46 -13.28 8.31
C SER A 30 4.48 -12.46 9.09
N SER A 31 5.74 -12.46 8.63
CA SER A 31 6.81 -11.66 9.21
C SER A 31 6.66 -10.16 8.93
N ILE A 32 7.43 -9.33 9.63
CA ILE A 32 7.55 -7.90 9.33
C ILE A 32 8.00 -7.69 7.88
N GLY A 33 8.96 -8.47 7.39
CA GLY A 33 9.44 -8.42 6.02
C GLY A 33 8.34 -8.62 4.99
N TRP A 34 7.43 -9.56 5.24
CA TRP A 34 6.25 -9.79 4.40
C TRP A 34 5.34 -8.56 4.35
N HIS A 35 5.07 -7.92 5.49
CA HIS A 35 4.21 -6.74 5.54
C HIS A 35 4.83 -5.53 4.85
N ILE A 36 6.16 -5.35 4.97
CA ILE A 36 6.89 -4.30 4.26
C ILE A 36 6.86 -4.57 2.76
N ASP A 37 7.29 -5.76 2.32
CA ASP A 37 7.36 -6.11 0.90
C ASP A 37 5.98 -6.03 0.22
N HIS A 38 4.93 -6.56 0.86
CA HIS A 38 3.57 -6.47 0.36
C HIS A 38 3.12 -5.00 0.21
N SER A 39 3.39 -4.16 1.21
CA SER A 39 3.07 -2.74 1.17
C SER A 39 3.74 -2.02 0.01
N LEU A 40 5.02 -2.32 -0.23
CA LEU A 40 5.79 -1.71 -1.31
C LEU A 40 5.31 -2.17 -2.69
N LYS A 41 5.02 -3.47 -2.86
CA LYS A 41 4.43 -4.01 -4.09
C LYS A 41 3.07 -3.38 -4.41
N VAL A 42 2.22 -3.17 -3.41
CA VAL A 42 0.94 -2.46 -3.60
C VAL A 42 1.18 -1.03 -4.06
N ILE A 43 2.05 -0.27 -3.38
CA ILE A 43 2.37 1.12 -3.77
C ILE A 43 2.88 1.18 -5.21
N ASN A 44 3.88 0.37 -5.54
CA ASN A 44 4.50 0.35 -6.87
C ASN A 44 3.49 -0.03 -7.96
N ASN A 45 2.78 -1.14 -7.79
CA ASN A 45 1.84 -1.62 -8.82
C ASN A 45 0.65 -0.68 -9.00
N VAL A 46 0.16 -0.05 -7.94
CA VAL A 46 -0.94 0.92 -8.03
C VAL A 46 -0.50 2.16 -8.81
N ILE A 47 0.71 2.69 -8.55
CA ILE A 47 1.21 3.87 -9.26
C ILE A 47 1.49 3.54 -10.73
N ILE A 48 2.04 2.35 -11.02
CA ILE A 48 2.18 1.87 -12.40
C ILE A 48 0.81 1.78 -13.09
N ALA A 49 -0.22 1.29 -12.40
CA ALA A 49 -1.57 1.22 -12.97
C ALA A 49 -2.15 2.61 -13.27
N LEU A 50 -1.90 3.60 -12.41
CA LEU A 50 -2.30 4.98 -12.69
C LEU A 50 -1.64 5.51 -13.96
N HIS A 51 -0.33 5.34 -14.12
CA HIS A 51 0.41 5.77 -15.32
C HIS A 51 -0.10 5.11 -16.60
N LYS A 52 -0.47 3.83 -16.52
CA LYS A 52 -0.96 3.06 -17.67
C LYS A 52 -2.43 3.28 -17.99
N SER A 53 -3.20 3.91 -17.10
CA SER A 53 -4.63 4.10 -17.30
C SER A 53 -4.93 5.16 -18.36
N ASN A 54 -5.92 4.92 -19.23
CA ASN A 54 -6.49 5.98 -20.06
C ASN A 54 -7.50 6.78 -19.22
N PRO A 55 -7.25 8.07 -18.91
CA PRO A 55 -8.13 8.84 -18.02
C PRO A 55 -9.56 9.08 -18.54
N GLU A 56 -9.82 8.88 -19.84
CA GLU A 56 -11.17 8.94 -20.43
C GLU A 56 -12.04 7.75 -20.02
N LEU A 57 -11.42 6.61 -19.69
CA LEU A 57 -12.11 5.40 -19.26
C LEU A 57 -12.43 5.39 -17.76
N TYR A 58 -12.09 6.45 -17.04
CA TYR A 58 -12.35 6.57 -15.60
C TYR A 58 -13.85 6.55 -15.29
N LYS A 59 -14.26 5.66 -14.39
CA LYS A 59 -15.64 5.60 -13.90
C LYS A 59 -15.77 6.19 -12.50
N LYS A 60 -16.80 6.99 -12.26
CA LYS A 60 -17.14 7.48 -10.90
C LYS A 60 -17.88 6.40 -10.08
N ASN A 61 -17.38 5.18 -10.08
CA ASN A 61 -17.99 3.99 -9.45
C ASN A 61 -17.39 3.65 -8.08
N PHE A 62 -16.79 4.63 -7.39
CA PHE A 62 -16.18 4.39 -6.08
C PHE A 62 -17.22 3.88 -5.07
N SER A 63 -17.03 2.64 -4.59
CA SER A 63 -18.07 1.90 -3.87
C SER A 63 -18.42 2.51 -2.52
N PHE A 64 -19.64 2.24 -2.02
CA PHE A 64 -20.07 2.64 -0.68
C PHE A 64 -19.13 2.08 0.39
N LEU A 65 -18.72 0.81 0.26
CA LEU A 65 -17.75 0.17 1.14
C LEU A 65 -16.40 0.92 1.17
N GLY A 66 -15.92 1.36 0.00
CA GLY A 66 -14.71 2.18 -0.09
C GLY A 66 -14.86 3.51 0.64
N LYS A 67 -16.03 4.17 0.54
CA LYS A 67 -16.32 5.42 1.27
C LYS A 67 -16.27 5.21 2.78
N VAL A 68 -16.90 4.14 3.28
CA VAL A 68 -16.92 3.79 4.71
C VAL A 68 -15.50 3.58 5.24
N PHE A 69 -14.68 2.74 4.59
CA PHE A 69 -13.32 2.50 5.06
C PHE A 69 -12.40 3.73 4.95
N PHE A 70 -12.60 4.58 3.94
CA PHE A 70 -11.82 5.80 3.81
C PHE A 70 -12.16 6.82 4.92
N MET A 71 -13.43 6.85 5.34
CA MET A 71 -13.91 7.67 6.45
C MET A 71 -13.40 7.14 7.80
N LEU A 72 -13.58 5.85 8.09
CA LEU A 72 -13.12 5.22 9.33
C LEU A 72 -11.58 5.16 9.43
N GLY A 73 -10.89 5.14 8.29
CA GLY A 73 -9.44 5.07 8.22
C GLY A 73 -8.85 3.74 8.70
N PHE A 74 -9.59 2.65 8.50
CA PHE A 74 -9.25 1.32 8.98
C PHE A 74 -9.57 0.26 7.93
N PHE A 75 -8.70 -0.76 7.83
CA PHE A 75 -8.96 -1.98 7.09
C PHE A 75 -8.92 -3.19 8.04
N PRO A 76 -9.94 -4.07 8.01
CA PRO A 76 -10.03 -5.20 8.93
C PRO A 76 -8.97 -6.27 8.63
N ARG A 77 -8.32 -6.77 9.68
CA ARG A 77 -7.33 -7.85 9.59
C ARG A 77 -8.02 -9.18 9.25
N GLY A 78 -7.33 -10.04 8.50
CA GLY A 78 -7.76 -11.42 8.23
C GLY A 78 -9.00 -11.60 7.34
N LYS A 79 -9.61 -10.52 6.83
CA LYS A 79 -10.83 -10.60 5.99
C LYS A 79 -10.55 -10.74 4.49
N ALA A 80 -9.38 -10.32 4.03
CA ALA A 80 -9.02 -10.35 2.62
C ALA A 80 -7.69 -11.10 2.41
N LYS A 81 -7.59 -11.80 1.27
CA LYS A 81 -6.34 -12.41 0.81
C LYS A 81 -5.60 -11.43 -0.11
N ALA A 82 -4.29 -11.33 0.05
CA ALA A 82 -3.45 -10.52 -0.84
C ALA A 82 -3.54 -11.06 -2.29
N PRO A 83 -3.77 -10.20 -3.30
CA PRO A 83 -3.74 -10.60 -4.71
C PRO A 83 -2.37 -11.18 -5.11
N LYS A 84 -2.37 -12.15 -6.04
CA LYS A 84 -1.14 -12.83 -6.50
C LYS A 84 -0.04 -11.85 -6.93
N GLN A 85 -0.42 -10.76 -7.60
CA GLN A 85 0.49 -9.76 -8.17
C GLN A 85 1.26 -8.94 -7.12
N VAL A 86 0.76 -8.90 -5.88
CA VAL A 86 1.37 -8.14 -4.78
C VAL A 86 1.69 -9.05 -3.59
N LYS A 87 1.56 -10.37 -3.75
CA LYS A 87 1.97 -11.33 -2.73
C LYS A 87 3.50 -11.38 -2.69
N PRO A 88 4.13 -11.19 -1.53
CA PRO A 88 5.56 -11.42 -1.36
C PRO A 88 5.99 -12.83 -1.78
N PRO A 89 7.25 -13.00 -2.23
CA PRO A 89 7.85 -14.33 -2.44
C PRO A 89 7.97 -15.10 -1.12
N GLU A 90 8.28 -16.40 -1.20
CA GLU A 90 8.51 -17.23 -0.01
C GLU A 90 9.76 -16.79 0.76
N ILE A 91 10.85 -16.55 0.03
CA ILE A 91 12.09 -16.01 0.56
C ILE A 91 12.10 -14.50 0.29
N ILE A 92 12.13 -13.70 1.35
CA ILE A 92 12.14 -12.24 1.26
C ILE A 92 13.55 -11.77 1.63
N LEU A 93 14.31 -11.33 0.64
CA LEU A 93 15.65 -10.78 0.83
C LEU A 93 15.57 -9.31 1.26
N LYS A 94 16.47 -8.89 2.13
CA LYS A 94 16.52 -7.50 2.62
C LYS A 94 16.83 -6.52 1.49
N GLU A 95 17.69 -6.94 0.56
CA GLU A 95 18.12 -6.17 -0.60
C GLU A 95 16.95 -5.90 -1.55
N ASP A 96 16.06 -6.89 -1.73
CA ASP A 96 14.84 -6.74 -2.53
C ASP A 96 13.88 -5.73 -1.89
N ILE A 97 13.72 -5.75 -0.56
CA ILE A 97 12.92 -4.75 0.16
C ILE A 97 13.51 -3.34 -0.05
N ILE A 98 14.83 -3.19 0.03
CA ILE A 98 15.51 -1.90 -0.17
C ILE A 98 15.28 -1.39 -1.60
N SER A 99 15.41 -2.26 -2.60
CA SER A 99 15.14 -1.92 -4.00
C SER A 99 13.67 -1.50 -4.22
N GLN A 100 12.72 -2.28 -3.69
CA GLN A 100 11.28 -1.96 -3.73
C GLN A 100 10.97 -0.63 -3.03
N MET A 101 11.66 -0.32 -1.94
CA MET A 101 11.51 0.93 -1.17
C MET A 101 11.99 2.14 -1.96
N GLN A 102 13.16 2.05 -2.60
CA GLN A 102 13.68 3.10 -3.47
C GLN A 102 12.72 3.37 -4.62
N LEU A 103 12.24 2.31 -5.29
CA LEU A 103 11.25 2.42 -6.36
C LEU A 103 9.95 3.07 -5.86
N ALA A 104 9.47 2.71 -4.68
CA ALA A 104 8.24 3.28 -4.10
C ALA A 104 8.38 4.77 -3.80
N LYS A 105 9.52 5.21 -3.26
CA LYS A 105 9.80 6.63 -3.02
C LYS A 105 9.76 7.42 -4.33
N THR A 106 10.45 6.95 -5.37
CA THR A 106 10.46 7.58 -6.69
C THR A 106 9.06 7.61 -7.32
N ASN A 107 8.35 6.48 -7.30
CA ASN A 107 7.01 6.38 -7.88
C ASN A 107 6.02 7.35 -7.22
N VAL A 108 6.05 7.50 -5.90
CA VAL A 108 5.10 8.37 -5.19
C VAL A 108 5.25 9.84 -5.61
N GLU A 109 6.45 10.29 -5.97
CA GLU A 109 6.69 11.66 -6.45
C GLU A 109 6.01 11.93 -7.81
N THR A 110 5.92 10.90 -8.65
CA THR A 110 5.32 11.00 -9.99
C THR A 110 3.80 11.24 -9.96
N ILE A 111 3.12 10.88 -8.87
CA ILE A 111 1.64 10.98 -8.77
C ILE A 111 1.17 12.42 -8.98
N SER A 112 1.95 13.40 -8.54
CA SER A 112 1.64 14.83 -8.68
C SER A 112 1.49 15.30 -10.14
N LYS A 113 2.12 14.58 -11.09
CA LYS A 113 2.14 14.90 -12.52
C LYS A 113 1.04 14.19 -13.31
N LEU A 114 0.27 13.31 -12.69
CA LEU A 114 -0.76 12.51 -13.34
C LEU A 114 -2.03 13.30 -13.61
N HIS A 115 -2.73 12.92 -14.68
CA HIS A 115 -4.08 13.43 -14.94
C HIS A 115 -5.03 13.16 -13.74
N LYS A 116 -5.96 14.07 -13.47
CA LYS A 116 -6.90 14.00 -12.33
C LYS A 116 -7.80 12.75 -12.32
N ASN A 117 -7.97 12.14 -13.51
CA ASN A 117 -8.75 10.92 -13.72
C ASN A 117 -7.88 9.70 -14.02
N ALA A 118 -6.55 9.79 -14.00
CA ALA A 118 -5.70 8.60 -13.99
C ALA A 118 -6.11 7.73 -12.79
N PHE A 119 -6.30 6.43 -13.00
CA PHE A 119 -7.00 5.59 -12.05
C PHE A 119 -6.45 4.17 -11.95
N PHE A 120 -6.66 3.57 -10.78
CA PHE A 120 -6.42 2.17 -10.51
C PHE A 120 -7.76 1.48 -10.23
N LYS A 121 -7.98 0.31 -10.85
CA LYS A 121 -9.19 -0.50 -10.63
C LYS A 121 -9.01 -1.38 -9.40
N HIS A 122 -9.69 -1.04 -8.30
CA HIS A 122 -9.65 -1.84 -7.07
C HIS A 122 -10.80 -2.87 -7.05
N PRO A 123 -10.54 -4.16 -6.76
CA PRO A 123 -11.56 -5.22 -6.82
C PRO A 123 -12.84 -4.95 -6.03
N PHE A 124 -12.72 -4.27 -4.88
CA PHE A 124 -13.86 -3.98 -3.99
C PHE A 124 -14.33 -2.52 -4.01
N PHE A 125 -13.48 -1.61 -4.51
CA PHE A 125 -13.72 -0.16 -4.37
C PHE A 125 -14.05 0.52 -5.69
N GLY A 126 -13.96 -0.17 -6.83
CA GLY A 126 -14.07 0.45 -8.14
C GLY A 126 -12.83 1.29 -8.47
N ASP A 127 -13.01 2.32 -9.29
CA ASP A 127 -11.92 3.13 -9.79
C ASP A 127 -11.48 4.17 -8.74
N ILE A 128 -10.22 4.06 -8.34
CA ILE A 128 -9.55 5.01 -7.44
C ILE A 128 -8.67 5.92 -8.29
N ASN A 129 -9.09 7.18 -8.45
CA ASN A 129 -8.32 8.16 -9.24
C ASN A 129 -7.17 8.79 -8.44
N SER A 130 -6.31 9.53 -9.15
CA SER A 130 -5.16 10.26 -8.59
C SER A 130 -5.50 11.19 -7.43
N LYS A 131 -6.73 11.72 -7.35
CA LYS A 131 -7.20 12.50 -6.19
C LYS A 131 -7.33 11.65 -4.93
N ARG A 132 -7.91 10.45 -5.04
CA ARG A 132 -8.13 9.52 -3.91
C ARG A 132 -6.92 8.64 -3.59
N ILE A 133 -5.99 8.51 -4.54
CA ILE A 133 -4.94 7.49 -4.43
C ILE A 133 -4.04 7.67 -3.22
N TYR A 134 -3.69 8.91 -2.87
CA TYR A 134 -2.88 9.17 -1.68
C TYR A 134 -3.56 8.67 -0.40
N ARG A 135 -4.90 8.78 -0.32
CA ARG A 135 -5.65 8.29 0.84
C ARG A 135 -5.67 6.76 0.87
N PHE A 136 -5.82 6.13 -0.30
CA PHE A 136 -5.71 4.68 -0.42
C PHE A 136 -4.35 4.18 0.08
N LEU A 137 -3.26 4.75 -0.45
CA LEU A 137 -1.90 4.37 -0.09
C LEU A 137 -1.62 4.62 1.40
N GLU A 138 -1.98 5.79 1.93
CA GLU A 138 -1.86 6.11 3.36
C GLU A 138 -2.56 5.08 4.24
N LEU A 139 -3.81 4.72 3.91
CA LEU A 139 -4.59 3.78 4.72
C LEU A 139 -4.05 2.37 4.66
N HIS A 140 -3.69 1.92 3.46
CA HIS A 140 -3.08 0.61 3.25
C HIS A 140 -1.78 0.48 4.03
N THR A 141 -0.88 1.44 3.88
CA THR A 141 0.42 1.39 4.57
C THR A 141 0.27 1.51 6.08
N ASN A 142 -0.61 2.39 6.57
CA ASN A 142 -0.86 2.47 8.02
C ASN A 142 -1.48 1.20 8.59
N HIS A 143 -2.30 0.47 7.83
CA HIS A 143 -2.79 -0.84 8.25
C HIS A 143 -1.63 -1.81 8.50
N HIS A 144 -0.64 -1.87 7.60
CA HIS A 144 0.54 -2.72 7.80
C HIS A 144 1.48 -2.22 8.90
N LEU A 145 1.69 -0.91 9.02
CA LEU A 145 2.46 -0.33 10.12
C LEU A 145 1.86 -0.70 11.48
N LYS A 146 0.54 -0.66 11.64
CA LYS A 146 -0.13 -1.11 12.87
C LYS A 146 0.14 -2.60 13.17
N ILE A 147 0.19 -3.46 12.15
CA ILE A 147 0.52 -4.88 12.35
C ILE A 147 1.98 -5.04 12.77
N ILE A 148 2.89 -4.31 12.12
CA ILE A 148 4.32 -4.31 12.46
C ILE A 148 4.54 -3.83 13.90
N ASP A 149 3.90 -2.71 14.29
CA ASP A 149 3.97 -2.19 15.65
C ASP A 149 3.48 -3.22 16.67
N ASP A 150 2.40 -3.95 16.36
CA ASP A 150 1.88 -4.99 17.26
C ASP A 150 2.78 -6.23 17.31
N ILE A 151 3.44 -6.62 16.21
CA ILE A 151 4.46 -7.70 16.22
C ILE A 151 5.62 -7.31 17.14
N LEU A 152 6.02 -6.03 17.16
CA LEU A 152 7.15 -5.54 17.95
C LEU A 152 6.84 -5.35 19.44
N LYS A 153 5.57 -5.18 19.82
CA LYS A 153 5.16 -4.93 21.21
C LYS A 153 5.27 -6.13 22.16
N LYS A 154 5.58 -7.32 21.63
CA LYS A 154 5.49 -8.64 22.28
C LYS A 154 4.05 -9.07 22.52
#